data_AF-A0A9Q1L282-F1
#
_entry.id   AF-A0A9Q1L282-F1
#
_cell.length_a   1.000
_cell.length_b   1.000
_cell.length_c   1.000
_cell.angle_alpha   90.00
_cell.angle_beta   90.00
_cell.angle_gamma   90.00
#
_symmetry.space_group_name_H-M   'P 1'
#
loop_
_entity.id
_entity.type
_entity.pdbx_description
1 polymer ?
#
loop_
_entity_poly.entity_id
_entity_poly.type
_entity_poly.pdbx_seq_one_letter_code
_entity_poly.pdbx_strand_id
1 'polypeptide(L)'
;MRIVVFSKIGYPGSIDPNLFARLSRTCAARSDPSVSLDQSTSFIVDNEFYKQMTLKKGILKIDQQLALERSSAGIVANFSVNPKAFQQAFANALIKLGNTEVLEGRLGEIRKNCRDFNPPQQKQRQPITPRKNFPHKKPKNPPPRKGPKFTIPFLAS
;
A
#
# COMPACT_ATOMS: atom_id res chain seq x y z
N MET A 1 -3.89 9.64 11.96
CA MET A 1 -4.99 8.70 11.66
C MET A 1 -5.92 8.69 12.87
N ARG A 2 -7.13 9.27 12.76
CA ARG A 2 -8.15 9.24 13.81
C ARG A 2 -8.97 7.97 13.62
N ILE A 3 -9.05 7.12 14.63
CA ILE A 3 -9.88 5.91 14.56
C ILE A 3 -11.02 6.06 15.55
N VAL A 4 -12.21 6.24 14.99
CA VAL A 4 -13.47 6.18 15.73
C VAL A 4 -13.64 4.73 16.17
N VAL A 5 -13.69 4.49 17.48
CA VAL A 5 -13.93 3.16 18.05
C VAL A 5 -15.38 2.80 17.76
N PHE A 6 -15.62 2.09 16.65
CA PHE A 6 -16.95 1.58 16.31
C PHE A 6 -17.48 0.72 17.45
N SER A 7 -18.75 0.94 17.76
CA SER A 7 -19.50 0.64 18.99
C SER A 7 -19.60 -0.83 19.44
N LYS A 8 -18.66 -1.69 19.09
CA LYS A 8 -18.54 -3.06 19.61
C LYS A 8 -17.07 -3.40 19.83
N ILE A 9 -16.55 -2.87 20.94
CA ILE A 9 -15.30 -3.35 21.56
C ILE A 9 -15.41 -4.88 21.67
N GLY A 10 -14.32 -5.59 21.42
CA GLY A 10 -14.25 -7.05 21.20
C GLY A 10 -15.16 -7.92 22.07
N TYR A 11 -15.51 -9.09 21.55
CA TYR A 11 -16.32 -10.09 22.26
C TYR A 11 -15.78 -10.30 23.69
N PRO A 12 -16.63 -10.36 24.73
CA PRO A 12 -16.16 -10.60 26.09
C PRO A 12 -15.28 -11.86 26.15
N GLY A 13 -14.01 -11.69 26.52
CA GLY A 13 -12.99 -12.75 26.52
C GLY A 13 -11.86 -12.61 25.48
N SER A 14 -12.02 -11.74 24.48
CA SER A 14 -10.99 -11.48 23.44
C SER A 14 -10.07 -10.29 23.74
N ILE A 15 -10.40 -9.45 24.73
CA ILE A 15 -9.61 -8.27 25.14
C ILE A 15 -9.22 -8.37 26.62
N ASP A 16 -8.04 -7.84 26.96
CA ASP A 16 -7.56 -7.68 28.34
C ASP A 16 -8.57 -6.88 29.18
N PRO A 17 -9.04 -7.41 30.34
CA PRO A 17 -10.07 -6.74 31.14
C PRO A 17 -9.66 -5.35 31.64
N ASN A 18 -8.38 -5.17 31.99
CA ASN A 18 -7.87 -3.88 32.47
C ASN A 18 -7.85 -2.83 31.36
N LEU A 19 -7.40 -3.23 30.17
CA LEU A 19 -7.49 -2.39 28.98
C LEU A 19 -8.93 -2.04 28.66
N PHE A 20 -9.84 -3.01 28.66
CA PHE A 20 -11.26 -2.78 28.40
C PHE A 20 -11.88 -1.76 29.36
N ALA A 21 -11.62 -1.91 30.66
CA ALA A 21 -12.11 -0.97 31.67
C ALA A 21 -11.55 0.46 31.49
N ARG A 22 -10.28 0.58 31.06
CA ARG A 22 -9.67 1.88 30.75
C ARG A 22 -10.30 2.50 29.51
N LEU A 23 -10.39 1.77 28.41
CA LEU A 23 -10.98 2.24 27.15
C LEU A 23 -12.44 2.64 27.33
N SER A 24 -13.21 1.86 28.07
CA SER A 24 -14.62 2.15 28.38
C SER A 24 -14.78 3.50 29.08
N ARG A 25 -13.92 3.80 30.07
CA ARG A 25 -13.91 5.11 30.73
C ARG A 25 -13.49 6.24 29.80
N THR A 26 -12.46 6.04 28.98
CA THR A 26 -12.02 7.04 28.00
C THR A 26 -13.11 7.37 27.01
N CYS A 27 -13.83 6.36 26.53
CA CYS A 27 -14.91 6.52 25.56
C CYS A 27 -16.17 7.14 26.15
N ALA A 28 -16.47 6.89 27.43
CA ALA A 28 -17.59 7.53 28.11
C ALA A 28 -17.32 9.00 28.48
N ALA A 29 -16.05 9.37 28.72
CA ALA A 29 -15.68 10.70 29.21
C ALA A 29 -15.60 11.79 28.13
N ARG A 30 -15.60 11.44 26.84
CA ARG A 30 -15.40 12.39 25.73
C ARG A 30 -16.34 12.07 24.58
N SER A 31 -16.80 13.11 23.88
CA SER A 31 -17.64 12.96 22.68
C SER A 31 -16.89 12.37 21.48
N ASP A 32 -15.60 12.69 21.32
CA ASP A 32 -14.71 12.15 20.28
C ASP A 32 -13.40 11.67 20.93
N PRO A 33 -13.40 10.51 21.61
CA PRO A 33 -12.22 9.97 22.28
C PRO A 33 -11.19 9.48 21.25
N SER A 34 -9.91 9.75 21.52
CA SER A 34 -8.80 9.15 20.78
C SER A 34 -7.91 8.36 21.73
N VAL A 35 -7.44 7.22 21.24
CA VAL A 35 -6.50 6.34 21.94
C VAL A 35 -5.42 5.89 20.97
N SER A 36 -4.21 5.65 21.48
CA SER A 36 -3.16 5.06 20.65
C SER A 36 -3.52 3.62 20.26
N LEU A 37 -3.11 3.18 19.07
CA LEU A 37 -3.25 1.78 18.68
C LEU A 37 -2.28 0.87 19.45
N ASP A 38 -1.10 1.41 19.76
CA ASP A 38 -0.12 0.78 20.64
C ASP A 38 -0.05 1.55 21.96
N GLN A 39 -0.45 0.89 23.04
CA GLN A 39 -0.53 1.45 24.38
C GLN A 39 0.84 1.46 25.11
N SER A 40 1.88 0.85 24.51
CA SER A 40 3.22 0.78 25.07
C SER A 40 4.16 1.78 24.40
N THR A 41 4.23 1.76 23.07
CA THR A 41 5.20 2.52 22.26
C THR A 41 4.51 3.31 21.15
N SER A 42 3.60 4.21 21.55
CA SER A 42 2.64 4.90 20.66
C SER A 42 3.22 5.69 19.47
N PHE A 43 4.52 6.02 19.50
CA PHE A 43 5.19 6.84 18.49
C PHE A 43 6.37 6.13 17.82
N ILE A 44 6.56 4.83 18.08
CA ILE A 44 7.68 4.05 17.57
C ILE A 44 7.12 2.90 16.72
N VAL A 45 7.77 2.62 15.60
CA VAL A 45 7.46 1.43 14.79
C VAL A 45 8.39 0.31 15.24
N ASP A 46 7.86 -0.56 16.08
CA ASP A 46 8.55 -1.74 16.60
C ASP A 46 7.60 -2.94 16.67
N ASN A 47 8.09 -4.04 17.25
CA ASN A 47 7.30 -5.26 17.36
C ASN A 47 6.39 -5.29 18.61
N GLU A 48 6.39 -4.25 19.42
CA GLU A 48 5.54 -4.17 20.61
C GLU A 48 4.06 -4.20 20.21
N PHE A 49 3.71 -3.67 19.03
CA PHE A 49 2.38 -3.83 18.43
C PHE A 49 1.94 -5.31 18.39
N TYR A 50 2.81 -6.23 17.98
CA TYR A 50 2.51 -7.67 17.94
C TYR A 50 2.49 -8.30 19.33
N LYS A 51 3.33 -7.83 20.23
CA LYS A 51 3.35 -8.27 21.63
C LYS A 51 2.10 -7.84 22.40
N GLN A 52 1.56 -6.65 22.14
CA GLN A 52 0.28 -6.24 22.72
C GLN A 52 -0.86 -7.17 22.25
N MET A 53 -0.88 -7.58 20.97
CA MET A 53 -1.90 -8.50 20.47
C MET A 53 -1.86 -9.89 21.13
N THR A 54 -0.68 -10.44 21.44
CA THR A 54 -0.57 -11.72 22.18
C THR A 54 -1.04 -11.61 23.63
N LEU A 55 -0.97 -10.40 24.21
CA LEU A 55 -1.50 -10.08 25.54
C LEU A 55 -3.00 -9.73 25.53
N LYS A 56 -3.71 -9.98 24.42
CA LYS A 56 -5.12 -9.58 24.22
C LYS A 56 -5.35 -8.06 24.31
N LYS A 57 -4.34 -7.27 23.94
CA LYS A 57 -4.38 -5.79 24.02
C LYS A 57 -4.51 -5.11 22.65
N GLY A 58 -4.95 -5.84 21.63
CA GLY A 58 -5.30 -5.24 20.34
C GLY A 58 -6.47 -4.25 20.47
N ILE A 59 -6.28 -3.02 20.02
CA ILE A 59 -7.28 -1.95 20.16
C ILE A 59 -8.43 -2.13 19.18
N LEU A 60 -8.12 -2.45 17.93
CA LEU A 60 -9.13 -2.76 16.94
C LEU A 60 -9.47 -4.24 16.96
N LYS A 61 -10.73 -4.56 16.66
CA LYS A 61 -11.17 -5.94 16.53
C LYS A 61 -10.32 -6.70 15.50
N ILE A 62 -10.01 -6.07 14.36
CA ILE A 62 -9.22 -6.71 13.30
C ILE A 62 -7.80 -7.05 13.77
N ASP A 63 -7.16 -6.17 14.56
CA ASP A 63 -5.84 -6.43 15.14
C ASP A 63 -5.90 -7.65 16.05
N GLN A 64 -6.88 -7.68 16.96
CA GLN A 64 -7.01 -8.80 17.89
C GLN A 64 -7.33 -10.11 17.18
N GLN A 65 -8.08 -10.08 16.08
CA GLN A 65 -8.37 -11.26 15.27
C GLN A 65 -7.11 -11.82 14.58
N LEU A 66 -6.13 -10.99 14.19
CA LEU A 66 -4.87 -11.50 13.63
C LEU A 66 -4.15 -12.47 14.56
N ALA A 67 -4.24 -12.25 15.88
CA ALA A 67 -3.64 -13.12 16.88
C ALA A 67 -4.49 -14.37 17.20
N LEU A 68 -5.79 -14.34 16.93
CA LEU A 68 -6.72 -15.42 17.25
C LEU A 68 -6.95 -16.38 16.07
N GLU A 69 -6.87 -15.87 14.85
CA GLU A 69 -7.09 -16.66 13.63
C GLU A 69 -5.92 -17.60 13.35
N ARG A 70 -6.22 -18.88 13.08
CA ARG A 70 -5.20 -19.92 12.90
C ARG A 70 -4.22 -19.60 11.77
N SER A 71 -4.68 -18.96 10.70
CA SER A 71 -3.86 -18.63 9.53
C SER A 71 -2.81 -17.53 9.81
N SER A 72 -3.03 -16.68 10.80
CA SER A 72 -2.17 -15.52 11.09
C SER A 72 -1.51 -15.56 12.47
N ALA A 73 -2.05 -16.35 13.41
CA ALA A 73 -1.55 -16.42 14.79
C ALA A 73 -0.06 -16.77 14.88
N GLY A 74 0.43 -17.68 14.02
CA GLY A 74 1.85 -18.04 13.98
C GLY A 74 2.77 -16.88 13.56
N ILE A 75 2.31 -16.04 12.63
CA ILE A 75 3.06 -14.86 12.19
C ILE A 75 3.11 -13.82 13.32
N VAL A 76 1.96 -13.57 13.96
CA VAL A 76 1.87 -12.65 15.11
C VAL A 76 2.79 -13.11 16.25
N ALA A 77 2.76 -14.40 16.60
CA ALA A 77 3.61 -14.96 17.63
C ALA A 77 5.10 -14.77 17.30
N ASN A 78 5.52 -15.08 16.06
CA ASN A 78 6.91 -14.89 15.64
C ASN A 78 7.34 -13.42 15.72
N PHE A 79 6.55 -12.50 15.19
CA PHE A 79 6.87 -11.07 15.24
C PHE A 79 6.90 -10.52 16.68
N SER A 80 6.06 -11.04 17.57
CA SER A 80 6.03 -10.61 18.97
C SER A 80 7.33 -10.88 19.74
N VAL A 81 8.09 -11.91 19.35
CA VAL A 81 9.35 -12.31 20.01
C VAL A 81 10.60 -12.01 19.16
N ASN A 82 10.43 -11.73 17.87
CA ASN A 82 11.53 -11.50 16.93
C ASN A 82 11.40 -10.14 16.21
N PRO A 83 11.96 -9.05 16.79
CA PRO A 83 11.89 -7.72 16.20
C PRO A 83 12.48 -7.64 14.79
N LYS A 84 13.57 -8.39 14.54
CA LYS A 84 14.26 -8.40 13.24
C LYS A 84 13.39 -9.03 12.15
N ALA A 85 12.70 -10.13 12.47
CA ALA A 85 11.77 -10.76 11.52
C ALA A 85 10.61 -9.83 11.16
N PHE A 86 10.03 -9.12 12.15
CA PHE A 86 9.02 -8.09 11.90
C PHE A 86 9.56 -7.00 10.96
N GLN A 87 10.71 -6.39 11.28
CA GLN A 87 11.28 -5.30 10.50
C GLN A 87 11.55 -5.71 9.05
N GLN A 88 12.11 -6.90 8.83
CA GLN A 88 12.36 -7.43 7.50
C GLN A 88 11.07 -7.66 6.70
N ALA A 89 10.07 -8.31 7.31
CA ALA A 89 8.79 -8.54 6.66
C ALA A 89 8.04 -7.23 6.37
N PHE A 90 8.10 -6.27 7.29
CA PHE A 90 7.51 -4.95 7.13
C PHE A 90 8.12 -4.19 5.96
N ALA A 91 9.46 -4.15 5.85
CA ALA A 91 10.15 -3.52 4.74
C ALA A 91 9.78 -4.17 3.39
N ASN A 92 9.80 -5.50 3.33
CA ASN A 92 9.43 -6.25 2.12
C ASN A 92 7.97 -5.99 1.72
N ALA A 93 7.05 -5.92 2.68
CA ALA A 93 5.66 -5.62 2.42
C ALA A 93 5.46 -4.20 1.85
N LEU A 94 6.17 -3.20 2.39
CA LEU A 94 6.10 -1.83 1.87
C LEU A 94 6.69 -1.69 0.46
N ILE A 95 7.78 -2.40 0.15
CA ILE A 95 8.33 -2.45 -1.22
C ILE A 95 7.30 -3.06 -2.18
N LYS A 96 6.71 -4.20 -1.81
CA LYS A 96 5.68 -4.86 -2.62
C LYS A 96 4.45 -3.96 -2.83
N LEU A 97 4.00 -3.29 -1.77
CA LEU A 97 2.89 -2.35 -1.85
C LEU A 97 3.20 -1.17 -2.78
N GLY A 98 4.40 -0.59 -2.65
CA GLY A 98 4.85 0.53 -3.48
C GLY A 98 4.99 0.22 -4.98
N ASN A 99 5.11 -1.06 -5.33
CA ASN A 99 5.20 -1.53 -6.71
C ASN A 99 3.83 -1.90 -7.33
N THR A 100 2.73 -1.69 -6.61
CA THR A 100 1.39 -2.04 -7.11
C THR A 100 0.84 -0.94 -8.00
N GLU A 101 0.45 -1.28 -9.24
CA GLU A 101 -0.25 -0.40 -10.19
C GLU A 101 0.44 0.95 -10.46
N VAL A 102 1.78 0.95 -10.51
CA VAL A 102 2.57 2.16 -10.74
C VAL A 102 2.45 2.65 -12.19
N LEU A 103 2.26 3.97 -12.36
CA LEU A 103 2.33 4.62 -13.67
C LEU A 103 3.80 4.87 -14.05
N GLU A 104 4.26 4.24 -15.14
CA GLU A 104 5.64 4.33 -15.60
C GLU A 104 5.77 5.03 -16.97
N GLY A 105 6.97 5.55 -17.24
CA GLY A 105 7.31 6.14 -18.53
C GLY A 105 6.51 7.41 -18.83
N ARG A 106 5.64 7.36 -19.84
CA ARG A 106 4.78 8.48 -20.27
C ARG A 106 3.33 8.34 -19.80
N LEU A 107 3.05 7.36 -18.94
CA LEU A 107 1.73 7.19 -18.32
C LEU A 107 1.60 8.16 -17.14
N GLY A 108 0.51 8.94 -17.09
CA GLY A 108 0.28 9.93 -16.05
C GLY A 108 1.05 11.25 -16.24
N GLU A 109 1.32 11.94 -15.14
CA GLU A 109 2.03 13.22 -15.11
C GLU A 109 2.83 13.41 -13.82
N ILE A 110 3.88 14.24 -13.89
CA ILE A 110 4.54 14.76 -12.69
C ILE A 110 3.73 15.98 -12.23
N ARG A 111 3.01 15.85 -11.12
CA ARG A 111 2.14 16.91 -10.60
C ARG A 111 2.96 18.06 -10.00
N LYS A 112 2.57 19.28 -10.33
CA LYS A 112 3.12 20.50 -9.69
C LYS A 112 2.46 20.80 -8.35
N ASN A 113 1.20 20.42 -8.20
CA ASN A 113 0.43 20.47 -6.97
C ASN A 113 -0.22 19.10 -6.75
N CYS A 114 0.01 18.44 -5.62
CA CYS A 114 -0.54 17.11 -5.35
C CYS A 114 -2.07 17.08 -5.33
N ARG A 115 -2.72 18.22 -5.08
CA ARG A 115 -4.18 18.37 -4.95
C ARG A 115 -4.89 18.52 -6.31
N ASP A 116 -4.17 18.87 -7.36
CA ASP A 116 -4.75 19.22 -8.66
C ASP A 116 -4.07 18.45 -9.80
N PHE A 117 -4.81 18.27 -10.90
CA PHE A 117 -4.21 17.87 -12.18
C PHE A 117 -3.52 19.05 -12.82
N ASN A 118 -2.43 18.83 -13.54
CA ASN A 118 -1.88 19.92 -14.33
C ASN A 118 -2.88 20.30 -15.44
N PRO A 119 -2.97 21.59 -15.79
CA PRO A 119 -3.81 22.00 -16.91
C PRO A 119 -3.38 21.27 -18.18
N PRO A 120 -4.34 20.92 -19.07
CA PRO A 120 -4.01 20.31 -20.35
C PRO A 120 -2.96 21.16 -21.05
N GLN A 121 -1.87 20.54 -21.48
CA GLN A 121 -0.89 21.25 -22.31
C GLN A 121 -1.61 21.68 -23.57
N GLN A 122 -1.93 22.98 -23.69
CA GLN A 122 -2.34 23.55 -24.96
C GLN A 122 -1.16 23.27 -25.90
N LYS A 123 -1.33 22.33 -26.84
CA LYS A 123 -0.43 22.24 -27.99
C LYS A 123 -0.36 23.65 -28.53
N GLN A 124 0.79 24.30 -28.40
CA GLN A 124 1.01 25.60 -29.01
C GLN A 124 0.52 25.45 -30.45
N ARG A 125 -0.56 26.16 -30.80
CA ARG A 125 -0.92 26.31 -32.20
C ARG A 125 0.29 27.01 -32.80
N GLN A 126 1.19 26.25 -33.41
CA GLN A 126 2.22 26.84 -34.25
C GLN A 126 1.46 27.77 -35.21
N PRO A 127 1.88 29.03 -35.38
CA PRO A 127 1.32 29.88 -36.43
C PRO A 127 1.33 29.06 -37.72
N ILE A 128 0.19 28.92 -38.38
CA ILE A 128 0.11 28.28 -39.69
C ILE A 128 0.96 29.15 -40.62
N THR A 129 2.22 28.78 -40.80
CA THR A 129 3.04 29.36 -41.85
C THR A 129 2.52 28.82 -43.17
N PRO A 130 2.34 29.68 -44.21
CA PRO A 130 1.90 29.22 -45.51
C PRO A 130 2.83 28.11 -46.02
N ARG A 131 2.23 26.97 -46.38
CA ARG A 131 2.93 25.78 -46.83
C ARG A 131 3.73 26.12 -48.10
N LYS A 132 5.07 26.14 -48.01
CA LYS A 132 5.91 26.22 -49.22
C LYS A 132 5.71 24.93 -50.03
N ASN A 133 5.34 25.06 -51.31
CA ASN A 133 5.21 23.93 -52.22
C ASN A 133 6.59 23.30 -52.45
N PHE A 134 6.81 22.13 -51.85
CA PHE A 134 7.95 21.28 -52.19
C PHE A 134 7.55 20.32 -53.31
N PRO A 135 8.43 20.09 -54.32
CA PRO A 135 8.15 19.17 -55.39
C PRO A 135 8.04 17.73 -54.85
N HIS A 136 6.95 17.05 -55.22
CA HIS A 136 6.70 15.66 -54.86
C HIS A 136 7.75 14.74 -55.53
N LYS A 137 8.71 14.23 -54.75
CA LYS A 137 9.49 13.05 -55.17
C LYS A 137 8.68 11.79 -54.87
N LYS A 138 8.46 10.96 -55.89
CA LYS A 138 7.80 9.65 -55.74
C LYS A 138 8.55 8.78 -54.71
N PRO A 139 7.86 8.14 -53.75
CA PRO A 139 8.50 7.24 -52.80
C PRO A 139 9.07 6.01 -53.53
N LYS A 140 10.29 5.61 -53.18
CA LYS A 140 10.88 4.34 -53.63
C LYS A 140 10.26 3.19 -52.81
N ASN A 141 9.91 2.10 -53.47
CA ASN A 141 9.35 0.91 -52.80
C ASN A 141 10.35 0.36 -51.77
N PRO A 142 9.90 0.04 -50.55
CA PRO A 142 10.75 -0.56 -49.53
C PRO A 142 11.11 -2.01 -49.91
N PRO A 143 12.29 -2.50 -49.53
CA PRO A 143 12.68 -3.89 -49.75
C PRO A 143 11.82 -4.85 -48.91
N PRO A 144 11.62 -6.10 -49.38
CA PRO A 144 10.80 -7.08 -48.69
C PRO A 144 11.40 -7.48 -47.34
N ARG A 145 10.55 -7.52 -46.30
CA ARG A 145 10.94 -7.89 -44.93
C ARG A 145 11.11 -9.40 -44.84
N LYS A 146 12.30 -9.86 -44.41
CA LYS A 146 12.52 -11.27 -44.04
C LYS A 146 12.04 -11.47 -42.60
N GLY A 147 11.09 -12.39 -42.41
CA GLY A 147 10.56 -12.75 -41.09
C GLY A 147 11.54 -13.59 -40.26
N PRO A 148 11.37 -13.62 -38.92
CA PRO A 148 12.24 -14.37 -38.02
C PRO A 148 12.03 -15.88 -38.16
N LYS A 149 13.12 -16.64 -38.27
CA LYS A 149 13.10 -18.10 -38.18
C LYS A 149 13.17 -18.49 -36.70
N PHE A 150 12.10 -19.05 -36.16
CA PHE A 150 12.08 -19.65 -34.83
C PHE A 150 12.35 -21.16 -34.97
N THR A 151 13.49 -21.60 -34.46
CA THR A 151 13.77 -23.01 -34.18
C THR A 151 13.66 -23.23 -32.68
N ILE A 152 12.71 -24.08 -32.27
CA ILE A 152 12.52 -24.51 -30.88
C ILE A 152 13.39 -25.75 -30.67
N PRO A 153 14.36 -25.76 -29.73
CA PRO A 153 14.99 -27.00 -29.30
C PRO A 153 14.04 -27.75 -28.37
N PHE A 154 13.66 -28.96 -28.78
CA PHE A 154 13.04 -29.98 -27.94
C PHE A 154 14.07 -30.40 -26.87
N LEU A 155 13.74 -30.29 -25.59
CA LEU A 155 14.43 -31.02 -24.53
C LEU A 155 13.45 -32.03 -23.96
N ALA A 156 13.73 -33.29 -24.28
CA ALA A 156 13.08 -34.47 -23.73
C ALA A 156 13.84 -34.93 -22.48
N SER A 157 13.06 -35.46 -21.54
CA SER A 157 13.40 -36.24 -20.32
C SER A 157 14.17 -35.53 -19.22
#